data_AF-A0A486MF17-F1
#
_entry.id   AF-A0A486MF17-F1
#
_cell.length_a   1.000
_cell.length_b   1.000
_cell.length_c   1.000
_cell.angle_alpha   90.00
_cell.angle_beta   90.00
_cell.angle_gamma   90.00
#
_symmetry.space_group_name_H-M   'P 1'
#
loop_
_entity.id
_entity.type
_entity.pdbx_description
1 polymer ?
#
loop_
_entity_poly.entity_id
_entity_poly.type
_entity_poly.pdbx_seq_one_letter_code
_entity_poly.pdbx_strand_id
1 'polypeptide(L)'
;MDFYFSRFEHRRPPEPLSTPRWVRMIWQVLAVAALVLGANYIYWRWTASLNTDALWYAIPLVLAETLAWIGTVLFTINLWQEKDPPPGVPPTEINDCLRADEAVESRPIKVDLFIATYSEDVELVRLSIRDAMQMTYPGPLDYKVHVLDDGRRPEMKAVCEQEGANYITRQSNIGYKAGNLRNGLEHTDGDFLIICDADTRVFPTLLSHTLGYFRDPDVAWVQTPQWFFDLPEGEDLACWLAAQAMAWAGWRRKSSVR
;
A
#
# COMPACT_ATOMS: atom_id res chain seq x y z
N MET A 1 -21.06 -10.88 -20.79
CA MET A 1 -20.91 -9.67 -19.96
C MET A 1 -19.43 -9.49 -19.79
N ASP A 2 -18.86 -8.39 -20.26
CA ASP A 2 -17.44 -8.12 -20.03
C ASP A 2 -17.22 -7.92 -18.53
N PHE A 3 -16.21 -8.61 -17.98
CA PHE A 3 -15.86 -8.52 -16.58
C PHE A 3 -15.43 -7.08 -16.25
N TYR A 4 -15.88 -6.51 -15.13
CA TYR A 4 -15.72 -5.08 -14.79
C TYR A 4 -14.29 -4.56 -14.96
N PHE A 5 -13.30 -5.37 -14.58
CA PHE A 5 -11.88 -4.99 -14.58
C PHE A 5 -11.21 -5.07 -15.95
N SER A 6 -11.81 -5.76 -16.93
CA SER A 6 -11.23 -5.96 -18.27
C SER A 6 -10.90 -4.65 -18.99
N ARG A 7 -11.68 -3.59 -18.75
CA ARG A 7 -11.46 -2.26 -19.34
C ARG A 7 -10.19 -1.56 -18.81
N PHE A 8 -9.64 -2.00 -17.68
CA PHE A 8 -8.52 -1.35 -17.02
C PHE A 8 -7.19 -2.11 -17.14
N GLU A 9 -7.18 -3.32 -17.71
CA GLU A 9 -6.00 -4.21 -17.85
C GLU A 9 -4.80 -3.56 -18.55
N HIS A 10 -5.04 -2.55 -19.38
CA HIS A 10 -3.99 -1.86 -20.13
C HIS A 10 -3.24 -0.81 -19.30
N ARG A 11 -3.74 -0.46 -18.11
CA ARG A 11 -3.16 0.59 -17.28
C ARG A 11 -1.91 0.08 -16.57
N ARG A 12 -0.93 0.97 -16.39
CA ARG A 12 0.30 0.70 -15.64
C ARG A 12 0.51 1.79 -14.59
N PRO A 13 1.15 1.45 -13.45
CA PRO A 13 1.48 2.45 -12.46
C PRO A 13 2.40 3.51 -13.09
N PRO A 14 2.23 4.79 -12.71
CA PRO A 14 3.16 5.84 -13.13
C PRO A 14 4.56 5.55 -12.59
N GLU A 15 5.58 6.10 -13.24
CA GLU A 15 6.94 6.02 -12.74
C GLU A 15 7.06 6.70 -11.36
N PRO A 16 7.97 6.21 -10.49
CA PRO A 16 8.24 6.85 -9.21
C PRO A 16 8.57 8.34 -9.38
N LEU A 17 7.90 9.19 -8.61
CA LEU A 17 8.14 10.63 -8.67
C LEU A 17 9.54 10.94 -8.12
N SER A 18 10.39 11.52 -8.95
CA SER A 18 11.70 12.04 -8.49
C SER A 18 11.57 13.50 -8.09
N THR A 19 11.44 13.75 -6.79
CA THR A 19 11.37 15.12 -6.27
C THR A 19 12.73 15.81 -6.41
N PRO A 20 12.85 16.89 -7.21
CA PRO A 20 14.13 17.57 -7.38
C PRO A 20 14.57 18.24 -6.08
N ARG A 21 15.88 18.33 -5.87
CA ARG A 21 16.48 18.81 -4.61
C ARG A 21 15.97 20.20 -4.19
N TRP A 22 15.73 21.10 -5.13
CA TRP A 22 15.24 22.44 -4.83
C TRP A 22 13.80 22.46 -4.31
N VAL A 23 12.91 21.58 -4.82
CA VAL A 23 11.53 21.43 -4.29
C VAL A 23 11.59 20.92 -2.85
N ARG A 24 12.44 19.92 -2.60
CA ARG A 24 12.68 19.39 -1.25
C ARG A 24 13.19 20.46 -0.29
N MET A 25 14.14 21.28 -0.71
CA MET A 25 14.66 22.39 0.10
C MET A 25 13.59 23.45 0.39
N ILE A 26 12.79 23.84 -0.61
CA ILE A 26 11.69 24.79 -0.41
C ILE A 26 10.70 24.23 0.61
N TRP A 27 10.31 22.96 0.46
CA TRP A 27 9.42 22.30 1.41
C TRP A 27 10.00 22.28 2.83
N GLN A 28 11.28 21.92 3.00
CA GLN A 28 11.94 21.90 4.31
C GLN A 28 11.97 23.28 4.96
N VAL A 29 12.29 24.34 4.20
CA VAL A 29 12.30 25.71 4.70
C VAL A 29 10.89 26.15 5.12
N LEU A 30 9.88 25.88 4.28
CA LEU A 30 8.49 26.21 4.59
C LEU A 30 7.97 25.42 5.80
N ALA A 31 8.33 24.14 5.92
CA ALA A 31 7.96 23.31 7.05
C ALA A 31 8.56 23.85 8.36
N VAL A 32 9.87 24.18 8.38
CA VAL A 32 10.51 24.79 9.56
C VAL A 32 9.87 26.13 9.90
N ALA A 33 9.61 26.99 8.90
CA ALA A 33 8.93 28.26 9.11
C ALA A 33 7.53 28.06 9.73
N ALA A 34 6.75 27.11 9.21
CA ALA A 34 5.44 26.76 9.75
C ALA A 34 5.51 26.25 11.19
N LEU A 35 6.52 25.43 11.53
CA LEU A 35 6.71 24.93 12.90
C LEU A 35 7.08 26.06 13.87
N VAL A 36 7.95 27.00 13.47
CA VAL A 36 8.35 28.15 14.29
C VAL A 36 7.18 29.11 14.50
N LEU A 37 6.45 29.44 13.43
CA LEU A 37 5.25 30.28 13.51
C LEU A 37 4.16 29.60 14.33
N GLY A 38 3.97 28.29 14.17
CA GLY A 38 3.06 27.49 14.97
C GLY A 38 3.43 27.48 16.46
N ALA A 39 4.71 27.35 16.79
CA ALA A 39 5.18 27.41 18.18
C ALA A 39 4.92 28.79 18.79
N ASN A 40 5.19 29.86 18.04
CA ASN A 40 4.90 31.22 18.47
C ASN A 40 3.39 31.45 18.67
N TYR A 41 2.56 30.92 17.77
CA TYR A 41 1.11 30.94 17.90
C TYR A 41 0.64 30.21 19.15
N ILE A 42 1.09 28.97 19.38
CA ILE A 42 0.71 28.19 20.56
C ILE A 42 1.16 28.90 21.85
N TYR A 43 2.37 29.47 21.86
CA TYR A 43 2.82 30.30 22.98
C TYR A 43 1.86 31.46 23.26
N TRP A 44 1.52 32.25 22.23
CA TRP A 44 0.55 33.34 22.34
C TRP A 44 -0.84 32.86 22.80
N ARG A 45 -1.28 31.69 22.33
CA ARG A 45 -2.56 31.09 22.72
C ARG A 45 -2.63 30.78 24.21
N TRP A 46 -1.54 30.25 24.78
CA TRP A 46 -1.43 29.97 26.21
C TRP A 46 -1.27 31.24 27.06
N THR A 47 -0.55 32.26 26.59
CA THR A 47 -0.17 33.40 27.44
C THR A 47 -1.10 34.61 27.34
N ALA A 48 -1.70 34.87 26.18
CA ALA A 48 -2.38 36.14 25.91
C ALA A 48 -3.81 35.98 25.37
N SER A 49 -4.12 34.91 24.65
CA SER A 49 -5.43 34.73 24.00
C SER A 49 -6.44 33.93 24.83
N LEU A 50 -6.04 33.38 25.98
CA LEU A 50 -6.89 32.49 26.75
C LEU A 50 -8.07 33.27 27.36
N ASN A 51 -9.29 32.88 27.01
CA ASN A 51 -10.49 33.49 27.58
C ASN A 51 -10.74 32.97 29.00
N THR A 52 -10.48 33.80 30.00
CA THR A 52 -10.66 33.47 31.42
C THR A 52 -12.13 33.36 31.83
N ASP A 53 -13.06 33.93 31.08
CA ASP A 53 -14.50 33.88 31.38
C ASP A 53 -15.15 32.56 30.94
N ALA A 54 -14.47 31.82 30.05
CA ALA A 54 -14.97 30.57 29.46
C ALA A 54 -13.90 29.47 29.45
N LEU A 55 -13.19 29.30 30.57
CA LEU A 55 -12.07 28.34 30.70
C LEU A 55 -12.43 26.91 30.30
N TRP A 56 -13.66 26.49 30.57
CA TRP A 56 -14.12 25.13 30.25
C TRP A 56 -14.17 24.83 28.75
N TYR A 57 -14.29 25.85 27.89
CA TYR A 57 -14.13 25.73 26.45
C TYR A 57 -12.70 26.07 26.01
N ALA A 58 -12.09 27.09 26.61
CA ALA A 58 -10.78 27.58 26.23
C ALA A 58 -9.67 26.54 26.46
N ILE A 59 -9.73 25.79 27.57
CA ILE A 59 -8.75 24.77 27.93
C ILE A 59 -8.78 23.57 26.95
N PRO A 60 -9.93 22.93 26.67
CA PRO A 60 -9.96 21.87 25.65
C PRO A 60 -9.50 22.34 24.28
N LEU A 61 -9.86 23.57 23.88
CA LEU A 61 -9.46 24.12 22.59
C LEU A 61 -7.94 24.31 22.50
N VAL A 62 -7.31 24.97 23.48
CA VAL A 62 -5.86 25.21 23.44
C VAL A 62 -5.08 23.90 23.55
N LEU A 63 -5.59 22.90 24.27
CA LEU A 63 -5.03 21.55 24.30
C LEU A 63 -5.12 20.86 22.93
N ALA A 64 -6.29 20.91 22.28
CA ALA A 64 -6.47 20.36 20.94
C ALA A 64 -5.54 21.02 19.91
N GLU A 65 -5.41 22.35 19.95
CA GLU A 65 -4.47 23.10 19.10
C GLU A 65 -3.01 22.72 19.38
N THR A 66 -2.64 22.55 20.66
CA THR A 66 -1.29 22.12 21.05
C THR A 66 -1.00 20.70 20.53
N LEU A 67 -1.94 19.77 20.66
CA LEU A 67 -1.80 18.40 20.14
C LEU A 67 -1.72 18.38 18.61
N ALA A 68 -2.50 19.23 17.92
CA ALA A 68 -2.42 19.38 16.47
C ALA A 68 -1.05 19.89 16.03
N TRP A 69 -0.48 20.87 16.76
CA TRP A 69 0.89 21.35 16.49
C TRP A 69 1.94 20.25 16.73
N ILE A 70 1.85 19.50 17.83
CA ILE A 70 2.73 18.34 18.07
C ILE A 70 2.59 17.30 16.94
N GLY A 71 1.37 16.99 16.52
CA GLY A 71 1.12 16.10 15.38
C GLY A 71 1.79 16.62 14.09
N THR A 72 1.76 17.92 13.86
CA THR A 72 2.43 18.57 12.73
C THR A 72 3.96 18.43 12.81
N VAL A 73 4.54 18.53 14.01
CA VAL A 73 5.97 18.28 14.24
C VAL A 73 6.33 16.83 13.87
N LEU A 74 5.58 15.85 14.40
CA LEU A 74 5.80 14.43 14.12
C LEU A 74 5.63 14.12 12.63
N PHE A 75 4.62 14.69 11.99
CA PHE A 75 4.40 14.57 10.55
C PHE A 75 5.56 15.13 9.74
N THR A 76 6.08 16.30 10.12
CA THR A 76 7.23 16.93 9.47
C THR A 76 8.50 16.08 9.60
N ILE A 77 8.72 15.47 10.78
CA ILE A 77 9.84 14.55 11.00
C ILE A 77 9.73 13.33 10.08
N ASN A 78 8.55 12.71 10.01
CA ASN A 78 8.31 11.54 9.15
C ASN A 78 8.57 11.83 7.67
N LEU A 79 8.20 13.03 7.19
CA LEU A 79 8.39 13.43 5.79
C LEU A 79 9.72 14.13 5.51
N TRP A 80 10.61 14.27 6.50
CA TRP A 80 11.79 15.12 6.39
C TRP A 80 12.72 14.74 5.23
N GLN A 81 12.84 13.43 4.97
CA GLN A 81 13.58 12.89 3.85
C GLN A 81 12.84 11.71 3.23
N GLU A 82 12.37 11.90 2.00
CA GLU A 82 11.93 10.83 1.12
C GLU A 82 13.17 10.25 0.41
N LYS A 83 13.55 9.04 0.81
CA LYS A 83 14.63 8.25 0.21
C LYS A 83 14.20 6.80 0.18
N ASP A 84 14.05 6.27 -1.03
CA ASP A 84 13.89 4.84 -1.21
C ASP A 84 15.25 4.16 -1.00
N PRO A 85 15.31 3.03 -0.28
CA PRO A 85 16.51 2.20 -0.27
C PRO A 85 16.80 1.73 -1.71
N PRO A 86 18.06 1.74 -2.16
CA PRO A 86 18.39 1.27 -3.50
C PRO A 86 18.04 -0.23 -3.60
N PRO A 87 17.47 -0.68 -4.73
CA PRO A 87 17.17 -2.09 -4.91
C PRO A 87 18.46 -2.91 -4.88
N GLY A 88 18.46 -3.97 -4.06
CA GLY A 88 19.55 -4.95 -4.04
C GLY A 88 19.50 -5.86 -5.26
N VAL A 89 20.63 -6.54 -5.55
CA VAL A 89 20.67 -7.61 -6.56
C VAL A 89 19.85 -8.79 -6.04
N PRO A 90 18.96 -9.41 -6.84
CA PRO A 90 18.20 -10.58 -6.41
C PRO A 90 19.12 -11.71 -5.92
N PRO A 91 18.87 -12.28 -4.73
CA PRO A 91 19.65 -13.40 -4.21
C PRO A 91 19.47 -14.66 -5.06
N THR A 92 20.53 -15.46 -5.19
CA THR A 92 20.51 -16.68 -6.01
C THR A 92 20.32 -17.94 -5.18
N GLU A 93 20.72 -17.91 -3.92
CA GLU A 93 20.59 -18.99 -2.96
C GLU A 93 20.21 -18.45 -1.58
N ILE A 94 19.75 -19.30 -0.68
CA ILE A 94 19.29 -18.87 0.66
C ILE A 94 20.41 -18.21 1.50
N ASN A 95 21.66 -18.66 1.34
CA ASN A 95 22.79 -18.12 2.10
C ASN A 95 23.15 -16.68 1.72
N ASP A 96 22.66 -16.16 0.59
CA ASP A 96 22.79 -14.75 0.23
C ASP A 96 22.01 -13.81 1.17
N CYS A 97 21.03 -14.36 1.90
CA CYS A 97 20.13 -13.62 2.80
C CYS A 97 20.41 -13.91 4.28
N LEU A 98 21.35 -14.82 4.58
CA LEU A 98 21.66 -15.24 5.95
C LEU A 98 23.00 -14.68 6.41
N ARG A 99 23.19 -14.63 7.72
CA ARG A 99 24.50 -14.32 8.30
C ARG A 99 25.43 -15.52 8.14
N ALA A 100 26.74 -15.27 8.13
CA ALA A 100 27.74 -16.31 7.90
C ALA A 100 27.74 -17.43 8.96
N ASP A 101 27.30 -17.13 10.18
CA ASP A 101 27.14 -18.06 11.30
C ASP A 101 25.82 -18.85 11.25
N GLU A 102 24.86 -18.42 10.44
CA GLU A 102 23.55 -19.05 10.25
C GLU A 102 23.45 -19.82 8.92
N ALA A 103 24.57 -19.93 8.19
CA ALA A 103 24.62 -20.56 6.89
C ALA A 103 24.12 -22.02 6.93
N VAL A 104 23.28 -22.37 5.96
CA VAL A 104 22.69 -23.70 5.80
C VAL A 104 23.19 -24.36 4.52
N GLU A 105 22.77 -25.61 4.27
CA GLU A 105 23.04 -26.27 3.00
C GLU A 105 22.50 -25.41 1.83
N SER A 106 23.34 -25.19 0.83
CA SER A 106 22.97 -24.37 -0.34
C SER A 106 21.77 -25.00 -1.05
N ARG A 107 20.72 -24.19 -1.19
CA ARG A 107 19.49 -24.56 -1.88
C ARG A 107 18.81 -23.31 -2.46
N PRO A 108 17.89 -23.49 -3.42
CA PRO A 108 17.02 -22.42 -3.88
C PRO A 108 16.20 -21.83 -2.73
N ILE A 109 15.88 -20.55 -2.88
CA ILE A 109 15.01 -19.83 -1.97
C ILE A 109 13.58 -20.35 -2.12
N LYS A 110 12.91 -20.58 -1.00
CA LYS A 110 11.48 -20.92 -0.96
C LYS A 110 10.65 -19.67 -0.71
N VAL A 111 9.65 -19.43 -1.55
CA VAL A 111 8.72 -18.32 -1.39
C VAL A 111 7.30 -18.83 -1.45
N ASP A 112 6.53 -18.50 -0.42
CA ASP A 112 5.10 -18.76 -0.37
C ASP A 112 4.32 -17.46 -0.56
N LEU A 113 3.44 -17.42 -1.56
CA LEU A 113 2.50 -16.32 -1.74
C LEU A 113 1.14 -16.70 -1.18
N PHE A 114 0.63 -15.91 -0.24
CA PHE A 114 -0.68 -16.08 0.38
C PHE A 114 -1.69 -15.11 -0.20
N ILE A 115 -2.79 -15.63 -0.73
CA ILE A 115 -3.97 -14.87 -1.12
C ILE A 115 -5.06 -15.12 -0.09
N ALA A 116 -5.34 -14.14 0.76
CA ALA A 116 -6.36 -14.26 1.79
C ALA A 116 -7.73 -13.85 1.25
N THR A 117 -8.73 -14.73 1.37
CA THR A 117 -10.10 -14.48 0.90
C THR A 117 -11.14 -14.98 1.91
N TYR A 118 -12.32 -14.35 1.91
CA TYR A 118 -13.45 -14.71 2.75
C TYR A 118 -14.77 -14.77 1.97
N SER A 119 -15.17 -13.67 1.34
CA SER A 119 -16.46 -13.54 0.66
C SER A 119 -16.36 -12.88 -0.71
N GLU A 120 -15.15 -12.63 -1.21
CA GLU A 120 -14.91 -11.99 -2.50
C GLU A 120 -15.31 -12.91 -3.66
N ASP A 121 -15.67 -12.32 -4.80
CA ASP A 121 -16.07 -13.08 -5.98
C ASP A 121 -14.94 -14.00 -6.47
N VAL A 122 -15.28 -15.25 -6.79
CA VAL A 122 -14.31 -16.29 -7.15
C VAL A 122 -13.55 -15.96 -8.43
N GLU A 123 -14.20 -15.32 -9.40
CA GLU A 123 -13.54 -14.94 -10.66
C GLU A 123 -12.62 -13.73 -10.46
N LEU A 124 -12.93 -12.85 -9.50
CA LEU A 124 -12.00 -11.82 -9.05
C LEU A 124 -10.75 -12.45 -8.43
N VAL A 125 -10.89 -13.40 -7.51
CA VAL A 125 -9.74 -14.08 -6.89
C VAL A 125 -8.95 -14.88 -7.94
N ARG A 126 -9.62 -15.48 -8.93
CA ARG A 126 -8.98 -16.20 -10.03
C ARG A 126 -7.98 -15.31 -10.79
N LEU A 127 -8.29 -14.04 -11.02
CA LEU A 127 -7.36 -13.12 -11.68
C LEU A 127 -6.10 -12.90 -10.84
N SER A 128 -6.25 -12.71 -9.53
CA SER A 128 -5.13 -12.58 -8.60
C SER A 128 -4.26 -13.84 -8.57
N ILE A 129 -4.88 -15.03 -8.58
CA ILE A 129 -4.17 -16.32 -8.67
C ILE A 129 -3.39 -16.40 -9.98
N ARG A 130 -4.01 -16.09 -11.13
CA ARG A 130 -3.36 -16.16 -12.44
C ARG A 130 -2.14 -15.26 -12.56
N ASP A 131 -2.21 -14.07 -12.01
CA ASP A 131 -1.07 -13.15 -12.02
C ASP A 131 0.02 -13.61 -11.05
N ALA A 132 -0.37 -14.13 -9.88
CA ALA A 132 0.58 -14.74 -8.94
C ALA A 132 1.30 -15.95 -9.56
N MET A 133 0.64 -16.75 -10.40
CA MET A 133 1.24 -17.89 -11.10
C MET A 133 2.20 -17.48 -12.23
N GLN A 134 2.11 -16.24 -12.73
CA GLN A 134 3.00 -15.69 -13.76
C GLN A 134 4.26 -15.05 -13.18
N MET A 135 4.56 -15.27 -11.89
CA MET A 135 5.74 -14.73 -11.24
C MET A 135 7.03 -15.17 -11.95
N THR A 136 7.93 -14.21 -12.17
CA THR A 136 9.23 -14.45 -12.81
C THR A 136 10.37 -14.10 -11.86
N TYR A 137 11.43 -14.91 -11.89
CA TYR A 137 12.62 -14.70 -11.08
C TYR A 137 13.87 -15.06 -11.90
N PRO A 138 14.96 -14.29 -11.81
CA PRO A 138 16.16 -14.51 -12.63
C PRO A 138 17.01 -15.72 -12.21
N GLY A 139 16.75 -16.30 -11.03
CA GLY A 139 17.49 -17.42 -10.46
C GLY A 139 16.61 -18.64 -10.14
N PRO A 140 17.20 -19.70 -9.58
CA PRO A 140 16.43 -20.84 -9.09
C PRO A 140 15.56 -20.43 -7.90
N LEU A 141 14.28 -20.80 -7.94
CA LEU A 141 13.27 -20.43 -6.95
C LEU A 141 12.28 -21.59 -6.77
N ASP A 142 11.99 -21.95 -5.52
CA ASP A 142 10.84 -22.79 -5.17
C ASP A 142 9.69 -21.88 -4.76
N TYR A 143 8.71 -21.72 -5.65
CA TYR A 143 7.61 -20.77 -5.48
C TYR A 143 6.27 -21.49 -5.46
N LYS A 144 5.47 -21.21 -4.43
CA LYS A 144 4.14 -21.80 -4.27
C LYS A 144 3.11 -20.71 -3.96
N VAL A 145 1.95 -20.82 -4.61
CA VAL A 145 0.81 -19.95 -4.37
C VAL A 145 -0.19 -20.70 -3.50
N HIS A 146 -0.62 -20.08 -2.41
CA HIS A 146 -1.60 -20.63 -1.46
C HIS A 146 -2.76 -19.65 -1.29
N VAL A 147 -3.97 -20.14 -1.51
CA VAL A 147 -5.21 -19.41 -1.29
C VAL A 147 -5.74 -19.81 0.08
N LEU A 148 -5.83 -18.83 0.97
CA LEU A 148 -6.29 -18.99 2.34
C LEU A 148 -7.77 -18.59 2.43
N ASP A 149 -8.69 -19.55 2.31
CA ASP A 149 -10.13 -19.29 2.28
C ASP A 149 -10.81 -19.52 3.64
N ASP A 150 -11.17 -18.43 4.33
CA ASP A 150 -11.97 -18.49 5.56
C ASP A 150 -13.47 -18.70 5.30
N GLY A 151 -13.90 -18.60 4.03
CA GLY A 151 -15.28 -18.81 3.58
C GLY A 151 -15.67 -20.28 3.39
N ARG A 152 -14.69 -21.20 3.29
CA ARG A 152 -14.88 -22.64 3.06
C ARG A 152 -15.68 -22.95 1.79
N ARG A 153 -15.38 -22.25 0.71
CA ARG A 153 -16.18 -22.26 -0.52
C ARG A 153 -15.71 -23.38 -1.46
N PRO A 154 -16.56 -24.37 -1.76
CA PRO A 154 -16.22 -25.46 -2.70
C PRO A 154 -15.81 -24.94 -4.08
N GLU A 155 -16.46 -23.88 -4.55
CA GLU A 155 -16.15 -23.22 -5.81
C GLU A 155 -14.74 -22.63 -5.82
N MET A 156 -14.29 -22.03 -4.70
CA MET A 156 -12.93 -21.48 -4.60
C MET A 156 -11.88 -22.59 -4.64
N LYS A 157 -12.15 -23.71 -3.97
CA LYS A 157 -11.28 -24.90 -4.04
C LYS A 157 -11.14 -25.41 -5.48
N ALA A 158 -12.24 -25.50 -6.22
CA ALA A 158 -12.20 -25.94 -7.62
C ALA A 158 -11.38 -25.01 -8.51
N VAL A 159 -11.44 -23.70 -8.28
CA VAL A 159 -10.61 -22.72 -9.00
C VAL A 159 -9.14 -22.86 -8.66
N CYS A 160 -8.79 -23.08 -7.38
CA CYS A 160 -7.40 -23.31 -6.99
C CYS A 160 -6.83 -24.54 -7.69
N GLU A 161 -7.59 -25.64 -7.75
CA GLU A 161 -7.20 -26.87 -8.45
C GLU A 161 -7.04 -26.63 -9.98
N GLN A 162 -7.88 -25.81 -10.58
CA GLN A 162 -7.81 -25.47 -12.01
C GLN A 162 -6.58 -24.62 -12.36
N GLU A 163 -6.25 -23.64 -11.51
CA GLU A 163 -5.15 -22.70 -11.76
C GLU A 163 -3.81 -23.19 -11.19
N GLY A 164 -3.80 -24.32 -10.45
CA GLY A 164 -2.59 -24.90 -9.88
C GLY A 164 -2.13 -24.26 -8.56
N ALA A 165 -3.03 -23.58 -7.84
CA ALA A 165 -2.75 -23.01 -6.53
C ALA A 165 -3.15 -23.98 -5.40
N ASN A 166 -2.44 -23.93 -4.28
CA ASN A 166 -2.79 -24.69 -3.08
C ASN A 166 -3.99 -24.04 -2.39
N TYR A 167 -4.94 -24.85 -1.93
CA TYR A 167 -6.11 -24.38 -1.18
C TYR A 167 -5.95 -24.75 0.30
N ILE A 168 -5.91 -23.74 1.16
CA ILE A 168 -5.81 -23.90 2.62
C ILE A 168 -7.06 -23.28 3.25
N THR A 169 -7.69 -24.06 4.13
CA THR A 169 -8.87 -23.63 4.90
C THR A 169 -8.74 -24.16 6.33
N ARG A 170 -9.42 -23.52 7.28
CA ARG A 170 -9.45 -23.94 8.69
C ARG A 170 -10.87 -24.19 9.20
N GLN A 171 -10.98 -24.92 10.32
CA GLN A 171 -12.28 -25.26 10.91
C GLN A 171 -12.93 -24.14 11.74
N SER A 172 -12.17 -23.18 12.26
CA SER A 172 -12.69 -22.05 13.05
C SER A 172 -12.21 -20.70 12.52
N ASN A 173 -13.02 -19.64 12.65
CA ASN A 173 -12.67 -18.28 12.20
C ASN A 173 -12.05 -17.42 13.32
N ILE A 174 -11.48 -18.05 14.35
CA ILE A 174 -10.93 -17.34 15.51
C ILE A 174 -9.73 -16.49 15.06
N GLY A 175 -9.75 -15.19 15.36
CA GLY A 175 -8.68 -14.26 15.00
C GLY A 175 -8.71 -13.74 13.56
N TYR A 176 -9.81 -13.94 12.82
CA TYR A 176 -10.03 -13.40 11.47
C TYR A 176 -8.80 -13.59 10.57
N LYS A 177 -8.37 -12.54 9.84
CA LYS A 177 -7.22 -12.55 8.92
C LYS A 177 -5.93 -13.03 9.59
N ALA A 178 -5.64 -12.56 10.81
CA ALA A 178 -4.43 -12.96 11.53
C ALA A 178 -4.40 -14.46 11.86
N GLY A 179 -5.57 -15.02 12.23
CA GLY A 179 -5.69 -16.46 12.47
C GLY A 179 -5.61 -17.29 11.18
N ASN A 180 -6.09 -16.75 10.06
CA ASN A 180 -5.98 -17.42 8.76
C ASN A 180 -4.52 -17.48 8.29
N LEU A 181 -3.79 -16.37 8.41
CA LEU A 181 -2.35 -16.31 8.12
C LEU A 181 -1.55 -17.28 8.99
N ARG A 182 -1.83 -17.32 10.30
CA ARG A 182 -1.19 -18.29 11.20
C ARG A 182 -1.41 -19.74 10.74
N ASN A 183 -2.64 -20.09 10.35
CA ASN A 183 -2.94 -21.42 9.83
C ASN A 183 -2.15 -21.70 8.54
N GLY A 184 -2.03 -20.72 7.64
CA GLY A 184 -1.17 -20.82 6.45
C GLY A 184 0.29 -21.12 6.83
N LEU A 185 0.85 -20.38 7.78
CA LEU A 185 2.23 -20.59 8.27
C LEU A 185 2.46 -21.97 8.88
N GLU A 186 1.46 -22.56 9.54
CA GLU A 186 1.57 -23.91 10.11
C GLU A 186 1.57 -25.02 9.04
N HIS A 187 1.16 -24.72 7.80
CA HIS A 187 1.04 -25.68 6.69
C HIS A 187 2.05 -25.43 5.55
N THR A 188 2.95 -24.48 5.72
CA THR A 188 3.88 -24.04 4.67
C THR A 188 5.30 -23.91 5.23
N ASP A 189 6.29 -23.90 4.34
CA ASP A 189 7.71 -24.02 4.69
C ASP A 189 8.60 -23.04 3.93
N GLY A 190 8.02 -21.94 3.41
CA GLY A 190 8.71 -20.87 2.72
C GLY A 190 9.67 -20.10 3.61
N ASP A 191 10.80 -19.69 3.03
CA ASP A 191 11.77 -18.80 3.69
C ASP A 191 11.22 -17.37 3.73
N PHE A 192 10.54 -16.97 2.65
CA PHE A 192 9.88 -15.68 2.53
C PHE A 192 8.40 -15.86 2.24
N LEU A 193 7.62 -14.89 2.72
CA LEU A 193 6.18 -14.90 2.64
C LEU A 193 5.71 -13.61 1.97
N ILE A 194 4.85 -13.74 0.98
CA ILE A 194 4.15 -12.61 0.37
C ILE A 194 2.70 -12.69 0.82
N ILE A 195 2.16 -11.60 1.35
CA ILE A 195 0.76 -11.53 1.78
C ILE A 195 0.01 -10.58 0.84
N CYS A 196 -0.98 -11.14 0.15
CA CYS A 196 -1.84 -10.41 -0.77
C CYS A 196 -3.30 -10.52 -0.31
N ASP A 197 -4.04 -9.42 -0.47
CA ASP A 197 -5.50 -9.46 -0.39
C ASP A 197 -6.07 -10.12 -1.65
N ALA A 198 -7.32 -10.58 -1.57
CA ALA A 198 -8.00 -11.30 -2.64
C ALA A 198 -8.04 -10.54 -3.98
N ASP A 199 -8.06 -9.20 -3.94
CA ASP A 199 -8.10 -8.28 -5.07
C ASP A 199 -6.71 -7.75 -5.48
N THR A 200 -5.65 -8.17 -4.80
CA THR A 200 -4.29 -7.73 -5.10
C THR A 200 -3.70 -8.56 -6.23
N ARG A 201 -3.49 -7.92 -7.37
CA ARG A 201 -2.84 -8.51 -8.54
C ARG A 201 -1.36 -8.13 -8.57
N VAL A 202 -0.49 -9.13 -8.44
CA VAL A 202 0.96 -8.93 -8.37
C VAL A 202 1.58 -8.83 -9.76
N PHE A 203 2.58 -7.98 -9.92
CA PHE A 203 3.36 -7.94 -11.16
C PHE A 203 4.32 -9.14 -11.23
N PRO A 204 4.56 -9.71 -12.44
CA PRO A 204 5.53 -10.81 -12.63
C PRO A 204 6.94 -10.51 -12.11
N THR A 205 7.31 -9.23 -12.00
CA THR A 205 8.63 -8.77 -11.57
C THR A 205 8.73 -8.51 -10.07
N LEU A 206 7.66 -8.73 -9.29
CA LEU A 206 7.62 -8.38 -7.86
C LEU A 206 8.84 -8.93 -7.10
N LEU A 207 9.09 -10.24 -7.20
CA LEU A 207 10.19 -10.89 -6.49
C LEU A 207 11.57 -10.39 -6.91
N SER A 208 11.76 -10.14 -8.20
CA SER A 208 13.03 -9.58 -8.70
C SER A 208 13.31 -8.16 -8.19
N HIS A 209 12.28 -7.43 -7.77
CA HIS A 209 12.43 -6.07 -7.25
C HIS A 209 12.44 -6.02 -5.72
N THR A 210 12.01 -7.08 -5.02
CA THR A 210 11.88 -7.09 -3.56
C THR A 210 12.87 -7.99 -2.85
N LEU A 211 13.22 -9.17 -3.40
CA LEU A 211 14.09 -10.11 -2.67
C LEU A 211 15.51 -9.59 -2.46
N GLY A 212 15.98 -8.67 -3.31
CA GLY A 212 17.30 -8.05 -3.17
C GLY A 212 17.51 -7.31 -1.84
N TYR A 213 16.46 -6.81 -1.20
CA TYR A 213 16.57 -6.14 0.10
C TYR A 213 16.88 -7.10 1.25
N PHE A 214 16.47 -8.36 1.15
CA PHE A 214 16.72 -9.39 2.18
C PHE A 214 18.14 -9.93 2.17
N ARG A 215 19.02 -9.45 1.27
CA ARG A 215 20.46 -9.67 1.38
C ARG A 215 21.06 -9.01 2.62
N ASP A 216 20.39 -7.99 3.14
CA ASP A 216 20.66 -7.48 4.48
C ASP A 216 19.88 -8.33 5.50
N PRO A 217 20.56 -9.13 6.35
CA PRO A 217 19.89 -10.02 7.30
C PRO A 217 19.13 -9.26 8.41
N ASP A 218 19.31 -7.95 8.54
CA ASP A 218 18.56 -7.12 9.48
C ASP A 218 17.19 -6.68 8.92
N VAL A 219 16.90 -6.94 7.64
CA VAL A 219 15.64 -6.60 7.00
C VAL A 219 14.57 -7.66 7.30
N ALA A 220 13.54 -7.25 8.05
CA ALA A 220 12.43 -8.15 8.41
C ALA A 220 11.29 -8.19 7.36
N TRP A 221 11.02 -7.08 6.66
CA TRP A 221 9.99 -7.03 5.63
C TRP A 221 10.28 -5.94 4.59
N VAL A 222 9.67 -6.10 3.41
CA VAL A 222 9.68 -5.12 2.32
C VAL A 222 8.24 -4.75 2.01
N GLN A 223 7.89 -3.48 2.17
CA GLN A 223 6.56 -2.97 1.82
C GLN A 223 6.60 -2.34 0.44
N THR A 224 5.71 -2.77 -0.45
CA THR A 224 5.49 -2.13 -1.75
C THR A 224 4.32 -1.15 -1.69
N PRO A 225 4.32 -0.08 -2.50
CA PRO A 225 3.14 0.76 -2.70
C PRO A 225 1.98 -0.07 -3.24
N GLN A 226 0.75 0.29 -2.85
CA GLN A 226 -0.48 -0.26 -3.43
C GLN A 226 -1.02 0.71 -4.46
N TRP A 227 -1.22 0.23 -5.70
CA TRP A 227 -1.75 1.03 -6.79
C TRP A 227 -3.09 0.47 -7.27
N PHE A 228 -4.09 1.34 -7.30
CA PHE A 228 -5.45 1.00 -7.71
C PHE A 228 -5.66 1.40 -9.18
N PHE A 229 -5.96 0.43 -10.02
CA PHE A 229 -6.04 0.60 -11.47
C PHE A 229 -7.44 0.95 -11.97
N ASP A 230 -8.47 0.80 -11.14
CA ASP A 230 -9.88 1.06 -11.44
C ASP A 230 -10.34 2.49 -11.06
N LEU A 231 -9.41 3.35 -10.64
CA LEU A 231 -9.70 4.74 -10.34
C LEU A 231 -10.26 5.47 -11.57
N PRO A 232 -11.32 6.29 -11.42
CA PRO A 232 -11.83 7.10 -12.51
C PRO A 232 -10.73 8.03 -13.01
N GLU A 233 -10.67 8.22 -14.34
CA GLU A 233 -9.74 9.21 -14.90
C GLU A 233 -10.07 10.59 -14.36
N GLY A 234 -9.04 11.30 -13.90
CA GLY A 234 -9.19 12.69 -13.50
C GLY A 234 -9.63 13.53 -14.69
N GLU A 235 -10.50 14.50 -14.43
CA GLU A 235 -10.87 15.48 -15.44
C GLU A 235 -9.77 16.54 -15.57
N ASP A 236 -9.32 16.83 -16.79
CA ASP A 236 -8.37 17.91 -17.04
C ASP A 236 -8.98 19.24 -16.57
N LEU A 237 -8.23 20.04 -15.82
CA LEU A 237 -8.66 21.35 -15.33
C LEU A 237 -9.17 22.24 -16.47
N ALA A 238 -8.54 22.21 -17.64
CA ALA A 238 -8.98 22.98 -18.81
C ALA A 238 -10.33 22.50 -19.34
N CYS A 239 -10.54 21.18 -19.42
CA CYS A 239 -11.82 20.59 -19.81
C CYS A 239 -12.92 20.93 -18.80
N TRP A 240 -12.62 20.81 -17.50
CA TRP A 240 -13.55 21.16 -16.43
C TRP A 240 -13.91 22.66 -16.47
N LEU A 241 -12.92 23.54 -16.64
CA LEU A 241 -13.14 24.99 -16.77
C LEU A 241 -13.99 25.33 -18.00
N ALA A 242 -13.75 24.67 -19.13
CA ALA A 242 -14.54 24.86 -20.34
C ALA A 242 -16.00 24.39 -20.14
N ALA A 243 -16.21 23.24 -19.48
CA ALA A 243 -17.53 22.73 -19.15
C ALA A 243 -18.29 23.69 -18.21
N GLN A 244 -17.61 24.23 -17.19
CA GLN A 244 -18.19 25.23 -16.29
C GLN A 244 -18.52 26.54 -17.02
N ALA A 245 -17.62 27.05 -17.86
CA ALA A 245 -17.87 28.25 -18.65
C ALA A 245 -19.09 28.09 -19.58
N MET A 246 -19.25 26.92 -20.21
CA MET A 246 -20.42 26.60 -21.02
C MET A 246 -21.71 26.48 -20.20
N ALA A 247 -21.66 25.85 -19.03
CA ALA A 247 -22.80 25.78 -18.11
C ALA A 247 -23.25 27.18 -17.66
N TRP A 248 -22.31 28.06 -17.36
CA TRP A 248 -22.57 29.45 -16.96
C TRP A 248 -23.13 30.28 -18.12
N ALA A 249 -22.63 30.09 -19.35
CA ALA A 249 -23.17 30.74 -20.55
C ALA A 249 -24.60 30.26 -20.88
N GLY A 250 -24.88 28.96 -20.69
CA GLY A 250 -26.21 28.38 -20.83
C GLY A 250 -27.20 28.92 -19.80
N TRP A 251 -26.76 29.17 -18.57
CA TRP A 251 -27.57 29.80 -17.53
C TRP A 251 -27.91 31.27 -17.86
N ARG A 252 -26.93 32.04 -18.37
CA ARG A 252 -27.14 33.44 -18.81
C ARG A 252 -28.11 33.56 -20.00
N ARG A 253 -28.11 32.61 -20.94
CA ARG A 253 -29.09 32.57 -22.04
C ARG A 253 -30.51 32.27 -21.56
N LYS A 254 -30.69 31.45 -20.51
CA LYS A 254 -32.01 31.20 -19.92
C LYS A 254 -32.54 32.39 -19.10
N SER A 255 -31.66 33.22 -18.54
CA SER A 255 -32.06 34.42 -17.79
C SER A 255 -32.33 35.66 -18.66
N SER A 256 -31.93 35.69 -19.94
CA SER A 256 -32.19 36.83 -20.85
C SER A 256 -33.42 36.65 -21.75
N VAL A 257 -34.20 35.58 -21.56
CA VAL A 257 -35.45 35.28 -22.29
C VAL A 257 -36.66 35.39 -21.35
N ARG A 258 -36.60 36.30 -20.37
CA ARG A 258 -37.75 36.74 -19.57
C ARG A 258 -37.89 38.24 -19.68
#